data_AF-A0A378XWZ2-F1
#
_entry.id   AF-A0A378XWZ2-F1
#
_cell.length_a   1.000
_cell.length_b   1.000
_cell.length_c   1.000
_cell.angle_alpha   90.00
_cell.angle_beta   90.00
_cell.angle_gamma   90.00
#
_symmetry.space_group_name_H-M   'P 1'
#
loop_
_entity.id
_entity.type
_entity.pdbx_description
1 polymer ?
#
loop_
_entity_poly.entity_id
_entity_poly.type
_entity_poly.pdbx_seq_one_letter_code
_entity_poly.pdbx_strand_id
1 'polypeptide(L)'
;MVIYETDQAYIMTTQHDHARISGELASQWEDSAFKNRRHRQDFIYAAREHDRGWIRLDAAPFWNDYVSAPYTFIDFPLSPRFVFYRLGIDEVEQENAYAALLCSLMYKELVGRTEHEKAQDKQITHAYQEAEEQRRQRLRQELACGVTFEHQVRTDVRRMLFCDELSLFLCSREPGTPTADYEWFAEGLSFPAVRHESGRVRAEWLSDQTVGLSFFPFKGKVEITHTFKKVSKENIRTSGLLEAYRSSECTHRTFTIEHIMEVEEQKENA
;
A
#
# COMPACT_ATOMS: atom_id res chain seq x y z
N MET A 1 5.32 -8.25 4.72
CA MET A 1 6.12 -8.01 3.48
C MET A 1 5.29 -8.20 2.21
N VAL A 2 5.55 -7.39 1.18
CA VAL A 2 5.13 -7.67 -0.21
C VAL A 2 6.16 -8.60 -0.82
N ILE A 3 5.75 -9.76 -1.31
CA ILE A 3 6.66 -10.78 -1.83
C ILE A 3 6.15 -11.29 -3.18
N TYR A 4 7.05 -11.41 -4.14
CA TYR A 4 6.83 -12.25 -5.31
C TYR A 4 8.00 -13.20 -5.51
N GLU A 5 7.71 -14.34 -6.12
CA GLU A 5 8.64 -15.44 -6.30
C GLU A 5 9.15 -15.48 -7.73
N THR A 6 10.45 -15.75 -7.87
CA THR A 6 11.10 -16.17 -9.12
C THR A 6 11.59 -17.60 -8.95
N ASP A 7 12.08 -18.25 -10.01
CA ASP A 7 12.60 -19.63 -9.92
C ASP A 7 13.64 -19.81 -8.81
N GLN A 8 14.53 -18.82 -8.63
CA GLN A 8 15.70 -18.92 -7.76
C GLN A 8 15.62 -18.11 -6.47
N ALA A 9 14.66 -17.18 -6.34
CA ALA A 9 14.64 -16.23 -5.24
C ALA A 9 13.24 -15.72 -4.91
N TYR A 10 13.07 -15.24 -3.68
CA TYR A 10 11.96 -14.37 -3.29
C TYR A 10 12.41 -12.91 -3.40
N ILE A 11 11.60 -12.08 -4.06
CA ILE A 11 11.77 -10.63 -4.06
C ILE A 11 10.93 -10.08 -2.92
N MET A 12 11.59 -9.55 -1.90
CA MET A 12 10.97 -9.19 -0.63
C MET A 12 11.07 -7.69 -0.38
N THR A 13 9.91 -7.03 -0.33
CA THR A 13 9.77 -5.60 -0.04
C THR A 13 9.08 -5.45 1.31
N THR A 14 9.66 -4.64 2.19
CA THR A 14 9.01 -4.38 3.49
C THR A 14 7.71 -3.60 3.26
N GLN A 15 6.73 -3.78 4.12
CA GLN A 15 5.49 -3.03 4.11
C GLN A 15 5.76 -1.53 4.30
N HIS A 16 6.74 -1.20 5.15
CA HIS A 16 7.15 0.18 5.30
C HIS A 16 7.79 0.77 4.02
N ASP A 17 8.53 -0.02 3.23
CA ASP A 17 9.11 0.48 1.97
C ASP A 17 8.05 0.74 0.88
N HIS A 18 6.98 -0.07 0.74
CA HIS A 18 5.89 0.34 -0.16
C HIS A 18 5.10 1.51 0.42
N ALA A 19 4.92 1.61 1.73
CA ALA A 19 4.29 2.79 2.34
C ALA A 19 5.08 4.07 2.06
N ARG A 20 6.42 3.99 2.03
CA ARG A 20 7.25 5.12 1.58
C ARG A 20 6.98 5.51 0.13
N ILE A 21 6.80 4.54 -0.78
CA ILE A 21 6.35 4.79 -2.15
C ILE A 21 4.97 5.48 -2.14
N SER A 22 4.02 5.02 -1.33
CA SER A 22 2.71 5.68 -1.18
C SER A 22 2.84 7.13 -0.70
N GLY A 23 3.78 7.42 0.21
CA GLY A 23 4.13 8.77 0.64
C GLY A 23 4.73 9.63 -0.48
N GLU A 24 5.61 9.07 -1.30
CA GLU A 24 6.18 9.73 -2.49
C GLU A 24 5.09 10.07 -3.50
N LEU A 25 4.19 9.13 -3.82
CA LEU A 25 3.02 9.34 -4.67
C LEU A 25 2.10 10.44 -4.10
N ALA A 26 1.78 10.38 -2.80
CA ALA A 26 1.00 11.41 -2.12
C ALA A 26 1.67 12.79 -2.19
N SER A 27 3.00 12.84 -2.17
CA SER A 27 3.76 14.08 -2.29
C SER A 27 3.71 14.69 -3.69
N GLN A 28 3.36 13.92 -4.72
CA GLN A 28 3.17 14.39 -6.09
C GLN A 28 1.71 14.70 -6.42
N TRP A 29 0.78 14.49 -5.48
CA TRP A 29 -0.62 14.80 -5.67
C TRP A 29 -0.82 16.31 -5.94
N GLU A 30 -1.74 16.61 -6.85
CA GLU A 30 -2.15 17.97 -7.22
C GLU A 30 -2.46 18.86 -6.00
N ASP A 31 -1.93 20.09 -5.98
CA ASP A 31 -2.06 20.96 -4.81
C ASP A 31 -3.50 21.41 -4.57
N SER A 32 -4.30 21.52 -5.65
CA SER A 32 -5.72 21.86 -5.60
C SER A 32 -6.57 20.83 -4.84
N ALA A 33 -6.02 19.63 -4.60
CA ALA A 33 -6.68 18.58 -3.84
C ALA A 33 -6.77 18.89 -2.33
N PHE A 34 -5.99 19.86 -1.82
CA PHE A 34 -5.82 20.13 -0.40
C PHE A 34 -6.28 21.54 -0.01
N LYS A 35 -7.04 21.64 1.09
CA LYS A 35 -7.47 22.95 1.65
C LYS A 35 -6.33 23.92 1.97
N ASN A 36 -5.19 23.41 2.44
CA ASN A 36 -4.02 24.21 2.79
C ASN A 36 -2.76 23.32 2.89
N ARG A 37 -1.59 23.95 3.11
CA ARG A 37 -0.30 23.28 3.24
C ARG A 37 -0.25 22.26 4.38
N ARG A 38 -0.86 22.56 5.53
CA ARG A 38 -0.84 21.67 6.70
C ARG A 38 -1.58 20.37 6.41
N HIS A 39 -2.79 20.48 5.86
CA HIS A 39 -3.59 19.34 5.43
C HIS A 39 -2.83 18.43 4.44
N ARG A 40 -2.13 19.03 3.47
CA ARG A 40 -1.27 18.29 2.53
C ARG A 40 -0.14 17.55 3.25
N GLN A 41 0.53 18.19 4.21
CA GLN A 41 1.61 17.57 4.98
C GLN A 41 1.10 16.41 5.84
N ASP A 42 -0.07 16.58 6.47
CA ASP A 42 -0.70 15.53 7.28
C ASP A 42 -1.11 14.32 6.42
N PHE A 43 -1.64 14.56 5.21
CA PHE A 43 -1.95 13.50 4.24
C PHE A 43 -0.71 12.73 3.77
N ILE A 44 0.37 13.44 3.40
CA ILE A 44 1.63 12.81 2.97
C ILE A 44 2.22 11.96 4.10
N TYR A 45 2.18 12.48 5.33
CA TYR A 45 2.64 11.74 6.50
C TYR A 45 1.82 10.48 6.72
N ALA A 46 0.48 10.58 6.64
CA ALA A 46 -0.40 9.42 6.73
C ALA A 46 -0.07 8.35 5.68
N ALA A 47 0.03 8.75 4.40
CA ALA A 47 0.34 7.82 3.31
C ALA A 47 1.72 7.16 3.48
N ARG A 48 2.72 7.89 3.99
CA ARG A 48 4.07 7.37 4.22
C ARG A 48 4.14 6.36 5.37
N GLU A 49 3.37 6.59 6.43
CA GLU A 49 3.50 5.86 7.70
C GLU A 49 2.37 4.84 7.91
N HIS A 50 1.45 4.69 6.94
CA HIS A 50 0.24 3.89 7.10
C HIS A 50 0.50 2.44 7.52
N ASP A 51 1.61 1.86 7.07
CA ASP A 51 2.04 0.49 7.38
C ASP A 51 3.28 0.43 8.30
N ARG A 52 3.55 1.49 9.07
CA ARG A 52 4.63 1.52 10.08
C ARG A 52 4.59 0.34 11.06
N GLY A 53 3.40 -0.16 11.39
CA GLY A 53 3.22 -1.31 12.30
C GLY A 53 4.02 -2.54 11.88
N TRP A 54 4.29 -2.70 10.59
CA TRP A 54 5.03 -3.83 10.04
C TRP A 54 6.54 -3.77 10.20
N ILE A 55 7.15 -2.61 10.54
CA ILE A 55 8.61 -2.45 10.59
C ILE A 55 9.26 -3.57 11.43
N ARG A 56 8.67 -3.89 12.59
CA ARG A 56 9.20 -4.92 13.49
C ARG A 56 8.92 -6.35 12.99
N LEU A 57 7.79 -6.57 12.31
CA LEU A 57 7.43 -7.86 11.71
C LEU A 57 8.35 -8.18 10.53
N ASP A 58 8.61 -7.21 9.67
CA ASP A 58 9.40 -7.39 8.44
C ASP A 58 10.91 -7.42 8.71
N ALA A 59 11.37 -6.93 9.86
CA ALA A 59 12.78 -7.05 10.27
C ALA A 59 13.23 -8.50 10.50
N ALA A 60 12.29 -9.41 10.73
CA ALA A 60 12.53 -10.85 10.87
C ALA A 60 11.40 -11.63 10.19
N PRO A 61 11.46 -11.83 8.86
CA PRO A 61 10.36 -12.47 8.12
C PRO A 61 10.15 -13.90 8.58
N PHE A 62 8.88 -14.33 8.54
CA PHE A 62 8.42 -15.62 9.05
C PHE A 62 8.25 -16.61 7.91
N TRP A 63 8.59 -17.88 8.15
CA TRP A 63 8.34 -18.96 7.21
C TRP A 63 6.91 -19.50 7.39
N ASN A 64 6.20 -19.73 6.29
CA ASN A 64 4.88 -20.34 6.24
C ASN A 64 5.03 -21.82 5.85
N ASP A 65 4.92 -22.70 6.84
CA ASP A 65 5.06 -24.15 6.65
C ASP A 65 3.98 -24.75 5.75
N TYR A 66 2.80 -24.12 5.65
CA TYR A 66 1.68 -24.65 4.86
C TYR A 66 1.95 -24.56 3.35
N VAL A 67 2.49 -23.44 2.89
CA VAL A 67 2.83 -23.22 1.47
C VAL A 67 4.33 -23.41 1.18
N SER A 68 5.14 -23.67 2.21
CA SER A 68 6.60 -23.79 2.11
C SER A 68 7.26 -22.57 1.45
N ALA A 69 6.85 -21.37 1.86
CA ALA A 69 7.39 -20.09 1.44
C ALA A 69 7.33 -19.08 2.59
N PRO A 70 8.00 -17.92 2.52
CA PRO A 70 7.83 -16.87 3.52
C PRO A 70 6.37 -16.36 3.55
N TYR A 71 5.88 -16.01 4.75
CA TYR A 71 4.61 -15.30 4.86
C TYR A 71 4.68 -13.95 4.13
N THR A 72 3.63 -13.66 3.38
CA THR A 72 3.34 -12.35 2.80
C THR A 72 2.43 -11.56 3.75
N PHE A 73 2.21 -10.27 3.47
CA PHE A 73 1.23 -9.48 4.21
C PHE A 73 -0.21 -10.01 4.06
N ILE A 74 -0.48 -10.75 2.99
CA ILE A 74 -1.78 -11.29 2.62
C ILE A 74 -2.19 -12.40 3.59
N ASP A 75 -1.29 -13.38 3.75
CA ASP A 75 -1.52 -14.61 4.51
C ASP A 75 -0.95 -14.56 5.93
N PHE A 76 -0.37 -13.43 6.36
CA PHE A 76 0.15 -13.28 7.72
C PHE A 76 -0.97 -13.42 8.78
N PRO A 77 -0.76 -14.19 9.86
CA PRO A 77 -1.79 -14.45 10.87
C PRO A 77 -2.42 -13.17 11.47
N LEU A 78 -3.75 -13.18 11.63
CA LEU A 78 -4.53 -12.02 12.06
C LEU A 78 -4.17 -11.52 13.46
N SER A 79 -4.02 -12.43 14.43
CA SER A 79 -3.73 -12.07 15.82
C SER A 79 -2.47 -11.21 15.96
N PRO A 80 -1.28 -11.62 15.49
CA PRO A 80 -0.12 -10.76 15.54
C PRO A 80 -0.28 -9.54 14.63
N ARG A 81 -0.87 -9.68 13.42
CA ARG A 81 -1.11 -8.56 12.50
C ARG A 81 -1.82 -7.39 13.18
N PHE A 82 -2.95 -7.63 13.84
CA PHE A 82 -3.73 -6.55 14.46
C PHE A 82 -3.08 -5.94 15.69
N VAL A 83 -2.24 -6.69 16.43
CA VAL A 83 -1.42 -6.11 17.49
C VAL A 83 -0.48 -5.06 16.92
N PHE A 84 0.20 -5.38 15.82
CA PHE A 84 1.14 -4.47 15.17
C PHE A 84 0.44 -3.32 14.43
N TYR A 85 -0.76 -3.53 13.87
CA TYR A 85 -1.56 -2.44 13.31
C TYR A 85 -1.87 -1.40 14.39
N ARG A 86 -2.33 -1.84 15.56
CA ARG A 86 -2.62 -0.95 16.68
C ARG A 86 -1.37 -0.18 17.12
N LEU A 87 -0.23 -0.86 17.27
CA LEU A 87 1.04 -0.23 17.62
C LEU A 87 1.49 0.80 16.58
N GLY A 88 1.35 0.49 15.29
CA GLY A 88 1.68 1.43 14.22
C GLY A 88 0.82 2.68 14.28
N ILE A 89 -0.49 2.54 14.48
CA ILE A 89 -1.39 3.69 14.64
C ILE A 89 -1.06 4.48 15.92
N ASP A 90 -0.73 3.80 17.04
CA ASP A 90 -0.30 4.46 18.27
C ASP A 90 0.95 5.35 18.04
N GLU A 91 1.94 4.83 17.31
CA GLU A 91 3.16 5.56 16.97
C GLU A 91 2.90 6.72 15.99
N VAL A 92 1.96 6.57 15.05
CA VAL A 92 1.52 7.65 14.16
C VAL A 92 0.76 8.73 14.93
N GLU A 93 -0.09 8.34 15.88
CA GLU A 93 -0.94 9.24 16.65
C GLU A 93 -0.12 10.18 17.56
N GLN A 94 1.00 9.68 18.11
CA GLN A 94 1.94 10.50 18.89
C GLN A 94 2.46 11.72 18.13
N GLU A 95 2.56 11.62 16.80
CA GLU A 95 3.07 12.67 15.93
C GLU A 95 1.95 13.43 15.21
N ASN A 96 0.88 12.74 14.83
CA ASN A 96 -0.16 13.29 13.96
C ASN A 96 -1.53 12.60 14.12
N ALA A 97 -2.42 13.24 14.89
CA ALA A 97 -3.79 12.75 15.11
C ALA A 97 -4.63 12.59 13.83
N TYR A 98 -4.48 13.48 12.85
CA TYR A 98 -5.20 13.36 11.58
C TYR A 98 -4.71 12.15 10.78
N ALA A 99 -3.39 11.96 10.71
CA ALA A 99 -2.81 10.80 10.04
C ALA A 99 -3.22 9.48 10.70
N ALA A 100 -3.24 9.43 12.03
CA ALA A 100 -3.70 8.24 12.77
C ALA A 100 -5.16 7.90 12.46
N LEU A 101 -6.03 8.93 12.37
CA LEU A 101 -7.42 8.74 11.95
C LEU A 101 -7.50 8.16 10.53
N LEU A 102 -6.71 8.67 9.58
CA LEU A 102 -6.66 8.15 8.21
C LEU A 102 -6.17 6.70 8.18
N CYS A 103 -5.10 6.36 8.91
CA CYS A 103 -4.54 5.00 8.96
C CYS A 103 -5.57 3.99 9.53
N SER A 104 -6.22 4.34 10.65
CA SER A 104 -7.27 3.50 11.25
C SER A 104 -8.46 3.29 10.29
N LEU A 105 -8.88 4.34 9.57
CA LEU A 105 -9.95 4.24 8.58
C LEU A 105 -9.54 3.43 7.34
N MET A 106 -8.30 3.56 6.88
CA MET A 106 -7.81 2.74 5.77
C MET A 106 -7.80 1.26 6.12
N TYR A 107 -7.31 0.89 7.32
CA TYR A 107 -7.40 -0.49 7.78
C TYR A 107 -8.83 -0.97 7.97
N LYS A 108 -9.77 -0.09 8.36
CA LYS A 108 -11.19 -0.42 8.37
C LYS A 108 -11.69 -0.82 6.98
N GLU A 109 -11.35 -0.03 5.95
CA GLU A 109 -11.72 -0.35 4.57
C GLU A 109 -11.06 -1.65 4.08
N LEU A 110 -9.76 -1.84 4.30
CA LEU A 110 -9.02 -3.02 3.87
C LEU A 110 -9.52 -4.30 4.55
N VAL A 111 -9.72 -4.27 5.86
CA VAL A 111 -10.28 -5.40 6.60
C VAL A 111 -11.72 -5.70 6.15
N GLY A 112 -12.49 -4.67 5.80
CA GLY A 112 -13.85 -4.84 5.27
C GLY A 112 -13.92 -5.49 3.89
N ARG A 113 -12.80 -5.55 3.14
CA ARG A 113 -12.70 -6.25 1.85
C ARG A 113 -12.40 -7.74 1.98
N THR A 114 -12.02 -8.20 3.19
CA THR A 114 -11.66 -9.59 3.43
C THR A 114 -12.77 -10.31 4.20
N GLU A 115 -13.32 -11.36 3.59
CA GLU A 115 -14.20 -12.28 4.31
C GLU A 115 -13.38 -13.38 4.99
N HIS A 116 -13.63 -13.60 6.28
CA HIS A 116 -13.00 -14.68 7.03
C HIS A 116 -13.95 -15.87 7.15
N GLU A 117 -13.50 -17.07 6.80
CA GLU A 117 -14.33 -18.27 6.94
C GLU A 117 -14.39 -18.78 8.39
N LYS A 118 -13.24 -18.76 9.07
CA LYS A 118 -13.10 -19.31 10.43
C LYS A 118 -13.74 -18.40 11.47
N ALA A 119 -14.52 -18.99 12.37
CA ALA A 119 -15.19 -18.25 13.45
C ALA A 119 -14.21 -17.48 14.35
N GLN A 120 -13.04 -18.07 14.63
CA GLN A 120 -12.00 -17.43 15.43
C GLN A 120 -11.46 -16.16 14.76
N ASP A 121 -11.20 -16.21 13.45
CA ASP A 121 -10.72 -15.07 12.67
C ASP A 121 -11.77 -13.94 12.63
N LYS A 122 -13.06 -14.29 12.48
CA LYS A 122 -14.17 -13.32 12.59
C LYS A 122 -14.17 -12.62 13.96
N GLN A 123 -14.01 -13.38 15.04
CA GLN A 123 -14.02 -12.84 16.40
C GLN A 123 -12.83 -11.88 16.64
N ILE A 124 -11.63 -12.27 16.19
CA ILE A 124 -10.42 -11.44 16.31
C ILE A 124 -10.58 -10.14 15.51
N THR A 125 -11.08 -10.24 14.29
CA THR A 125 -11.35 -9.08 13.43
C THR A 125 -12.40 -8.14 14.02
N HIS A 126 -13.48 -8.68 14.60
CA HIS A 126 -14.51 -7.88 15.27
C HIS A 126 -13.94 -7.11 16.46
N ALA A 127 -13.21 -7.79 17.35
CA ALA A 127 -12.59 -7.16 18.52
C ALA A 127 -11.62 -6.03 18.15
N TYR A 128 -10.83 -6.22 17.07
CA TYR A 128 -9.98 -5.17 16.53
C TYR A 128 -10.79 -3.96 16.02
N GLN A 129 -11.85 -4.19 15.24
CA GLN A 129 -12.68 -3.12 14.69
C GLN A 129 -13.40 -2.31 15.78
N GLU A 130 -13.87 -2.96 16.86
CA GLU A 130 -14.49 -2.29 18.00
C GLU A 130 -13.50 -1.38 18.74
N ALA A 131 -12.29 -1.88 19.02
CA ALA A 131 -11.26 -1.09 19.69
C ALA A 131 -10.85 0.13 18.85
N GLU A 132 -10.66 -0.06 17.55
CA GLU A 132 -10.30 1.04 16.65
C GLU A 132 -11.48 2.01 16.41
N GLU A 133 -12.74 1.57 16.55
CA GLU A 133 -13.88 2.48 16.49
C GLU A 133 -13.87 3.49 17.63
N GLN A 134 -13.50 3.05 18.84
CA GLN A 134 -13.33 3.94 19.98
C GLN A 134 -12.23 4.98 19.73
N ARG A 135 -11.08 4.56 19.16
CA ARG A 135 -10.01 5.49 18.76
C ARG A 135 -10.51 6.52 17.74
N ARG A 136 -11.19 6.06 16.68
CA ARG A 136 -11.71 6.95 15.62
C ARG A 136 -12.73 7.95 16.16
N GLN A 137 -13.59 7.56 17.09
CA GLN A 137 -14.55 8.46 17.72
C GLN A 137 -13.84 9.54 18.55
N ARG A 138 -12.85 9.15 19.36
CA ARG A 138 -12.03 10.10 20.13
C ARG A 138 -11.30 11.09 19.23
N LEU A 139 -10.59 10.60 18.20
CA LEU A 139 -9.86 11.46 17.27
C LEU A 139 -10.77 12.44 16.52
N ARG A 140 -11.99 12.02 16.14
CA ARG A 140 -12.98 12.93 15.54
C ARG A 140 -13.41 14.05 16.48
N GLN A 141 -13.61 13.74 17.76
CA GLN A 141 -13.96 14.73 18.77
C GLN A 141 -12.82 15.74 18.99
N GLU A 142 -11.58 15.25 19.08
CA GLU A 142 -10.38 16.09 19.27
C GLU A 142 -10.10 17.01 18.06
N LEU A 143 -10.35 16.53 16.84
CA LEU A 143 -10.13 17.27 15.59
C LEU A 143 -11.29 18.23 15.23
N ALA A 144 -12.25 18.42 16.15
CA ALA A 144 -13.41 19.30 16.00
C ALA A 144 -14.22 19.04 14.71
N CYS A 145 -14.70 17.80 14.55
CA CYS A 145 -15.36 17.33 13.33
C CYS A 145 -16.68 18.06 12.99
N GLY A 146 -16.86 18.39 11.71
CA GLY A 146 -18.12 18.81 11.09
C GLY A 146 -18.29 18.18 9.71
N VAL A 147 -19.41 18.43 9.00
CA VAL A 147 -19.71 17.77 7.70
C VAL A 147 -18.58 17.94 6.67
N THR A 148 -17.98 19.12 6.60
CA THR A 148 -16.85 19.43 5.70
C THR A 148 -15.55 18.70 6.09
N PHE A 149 -15.42 18.28 7.34
CA PHE A 149 -14.30 17.47 7.82
C PHE A 149 -14.48 16.00 7.43
N GLU A 150 -15.66 15.41 7.66
CA GLU A 150 -15.92 14.01 7.27
C GLU A 150 -15.82 13.80 5.75
N HIS A 151 -16.26 14.78 4.96
CA HIS A 151 -16.06 14.71 3.51
C HIS A 151 -14.56 14.71 3.12
N GLN A 152 -13.73 15.50 3.80
CA GLN A 152 -12.29 15.53 3.58
C GLN A 152 -11.66 14.20 3.97
N VAL A 153 -11.93 13.72 5.18
CA VAL A 153 -11.41 12.44 5.70
C VAL A 153 -11.73 11.30 4.73
N ARG A 154 -12.99 11.18 4.29
CA ARG A 154 -13.39 10.14 3.33
C ARG A 154 -12.66 10.28 1.98
N THR A 155 -12.46 11.51 1.52
CA THR A 155 -11.73 11.75 0.27
C THR A 155 -10.26 11.35 0.42
N ASP A 156 -9.61 11.72 1.52
CA ASP A 156 -8.21 11.40 1.75
C ASP A 156 -7.98 9.91 1.99
N VAL A 157 -8.85 9.21 2.71
CA VAL A 157 -8.77 7.74 2.85
C VAL A 157 -8.78 7.08 1.48
N ARG A 158 -9.65 7.52 0.56
CA ARG A 158 -9.69 6.97 -0.80
C ARG A 158 -8.41 7.29 -1.59
N ARG A 159 -7.88 8.51 -1.47
CA ARG A 159 -6.62 8.89 -2.13
C ARG A 159 -5.45 8.08 -1.58
N MET A 160 -5.43 7.84 -0.27
CA MET A 160 -4.43 7.01 0.40
C MET A 160 -4.52 5.55 -0.05
N LEU A 161 -5.73 4.98 -0.16
CA LEU A 161 -5.95 3.65 -0.73
C LEU A 161 -5.46 3.55 -2.18
N PHE A 162 -5.65 4.60 -3.00
CA PHE A 162 -5.09 4.63 -4.35
C PHE A 162 -3.56 4.62 -4.35
N CYS A 163 -2.93 5.42 -3.47
CA CYS A 163 -1.47 5.42 -3.31
C CYS A 163 -0.94 4.07 -2.78
N ASP A 164 -1.68 3.41 -1.90
CA ASP A 164 -1.38 2.07 -1.40
C ASP A 164 -1.45 1.04 -2.54
N GLU A 165 -2.60 0.94 -3.23
CA GLU A 165 -2.79 -0.01 -4.33
C GLU A 165 -1.79 0.20 -5.47
N LEU A 166 -1.47 1.45 -5.85
CA LEU A 166 -0.43 1.72 -6.85
C LEU A 166 0.95 1.29 -6.36
N SER A 167 1.28 1.52 -5.08
CA SER A 167 2.55 1.05 -4.52
C SER A 167 2.64 -0.48 -4.55
N LEU A 168 1.55 -1.19 -4.24
CA LEU A 168 1.46 -2.64 -4.29
C LEU A 168 1.57 -3.16 -5.72
N PHE A 169 0.96 -2.51 -6.71
CA PHE A 169 1.12 -2.85 -8.13
C PHE A 169 2.60 -2.83 -8.57
N LEU A 170 3.35 -1.81 -8.14
CA LEU A 170 4.78 -1.65 -8.44
C LEU A 170 5.69 -2.67 -7.75
N CYS A 171 5.23 -3.24 -6.63
CA CYS A 171 6.03 -4.11 -5.76
C CYS A 171 5.67 -5.60 -5.84
N SER A 172 4.45 -5.95 -6.28
CA SER A 172 3.90 -7.32 -6.14
C SER A 172 4.21 -8.27 -7.30
N ARG A 173 4.83 -7.79 -8.39
CA ARG A 173 5.28 -8.62 -9.52
C ARG A 173 6.56 -8.06 -10.14
N GLU A 174 7.11 -8.82 -11.09
CA GLU A 174 8.23 -8.37 -11.92
C GLU A 174 7.78 -7.22 -12.85
N PRO A 175 8.60 -6.17 -13.05
CA PRO A 175 8.28 -5.08 -13.97
C PRO A 175 8.06 -5.62 -15.38
N GLY A 176 7.08 -5.06 -16.08
CA GLY A 176 6.67 -5.57 -17.40
C GLY A 176 5.66 -6.72 -17.36
N THR A 177 5.31 -7.24 -16.17
CA THR A 177 4.23 -8.25 -16.04
C THR A 177 2.92 -7.68 -16.59
N PRO A 178 2.23 -8.38 -17.51
CA PRO A 178 0.93 -7.95 -18.00
C PRO A 178 -0.07 -7.72 -16.85
N THR A 179 -0.83 -6.62 -16.89
CA THR A 179 -1.77 -6.27 -15.82
C THR A 179 -2.81 -7.37 -15.56
N ALA A 180 -3.21 -8.11 -16.59
CA ALA A 180 -4.14 -9.24 -16.48
C ALA A 180 -3.64 -10.38 -15.56
N ASP A 181 -2.33 -10.48 -15.31
CA ASP A 181 -1.72 -11.51 -14.46
C ASP A 181 -1.65 -11.09 -12.97
N TYR A 182 -2.14 -9.89 -12.64
CA TYR A 182 -2.26 -9.43 -11.26
C TYR A 182 -3.61 -9.83 -10.67
N GLU A 183 -3.58 -10.59 -9.57
CA GLU A 183 -4.79 -11.08 -8.89
C GLU A 183 -5.74 -9.95 -8.45
N TRP A 184 -5.20 -8.82 -7.97
CA TRP A 184 -6.01 -7.72 -7.43
C TRP A 184 -6.10 -6.49 -8.32
N PHE A 185 -5.27 -6.41 -9.35
CA PHE A 185 -5.14 -5.20 -10.17
C PHE A 185 -5.46 -5.41 -11.65
N ALA A 186 -5.86 -6.63 -12.05
CA ALA A 186 -6.31 -6.91 -13.42
C ALA A 186 -7.41 -5.95 -13.91
N GLU A 187 -8.37 -5.64 -13.04
CA GLU A 187 -9.49 -4.72 -13.33
C GLU A 187 -9.17 -3.25 -12.97
N GLY A 188 -7.92 -2.95 -12.63
CA GLY A 188 -7.44 -1.62 -12.27
C GLY A 188 -7.56 -1.27 -10.77
N LEU A 189 -6.95 -0.12 -10.44
CA LEU A 189 -6.85 0.43 -9.10
C LEU A 189 -8.16 1.13 -8.71
N SER A 190 -8.58 1.01 -7.46
CA SER A 190 -9.73 1.71 -6.89
C SER A 190 -9.49 3.22 -6.88
N PHE A 191 -10.31 4.00 -7.60
CA PHE A 191 -10.16 5.46 -7.64
C PHE A 191 -11.11 6.20 -6.67
N PRO A 192 -10.72 7.36 -6.10
CA PRO A 192 -11.56 8.14 -5.18
C PRO A 192 -12.83 8.79 -5.73
N ALA A 193 -12.99 8.94 -7.06
CA ALA A 193 -14.01 9.82 -7.65
C ALA A 193 -14.94 9.16 -8.67
N VAL A 194 -16.19 9.65 -8.66
CA VAL A 194 -17.36 9.27 -9.48
C VAL A 194 -17.21 9.63 -10.98
N ARG A 195 -16.04 10.15 -11.41
CA ARG A 195 -15.82 10.70 -12.76
C ARG A 195 -15.01 9.81 -13.71
N HIS A 196 -14.61 8.61 -13.28
CA HIS A 196 -14.12 7.58 -14.21
C HIS A 196 -15.27 6.61 -14.50
N GLU A 197 -15.56 6.33 -15.76
CA GLU A 197 -16.75 5.55 -16.18
C GLU A 197 -16.84 4.17 -15.49
N SER A 198 -15.69 3.58 -15.16
CA SER A 198 -15.58 2.30 -14.45
C SER A 198 -15.33 2.40 -12.94
N GLY A 199 -15.06 3.59 -12.39
CA GLY A 199 -14.58 3.75 -11.00
C GLY A 199 -13.18 3.15 -10.73
N ARG A 200 -12.48 2.68 -11.77
CA ARG A 200 -11.16 2.04 -11.71
C ARG A 200 -10.15 2.78 -12.57
N VAL A 201 -8.93 2.98 -12.08
CA VAL A 201 -7.80 3.46 -12.91
C VAL A 201 -7.02 2.27 -13.44
N ARG A 202 -6.88 2.16 -14.76
CA ARG A 202 -5.98 1.15 -15.34
C ARG A 202 -4.53 1.57 -15.08
N ALA A 203 -3.75 0.65 -14.51
CA ALA A 203 -2.30 0.75 -14.42
C ALA A 203 -1.70 -0.34 -15.31
N GLU A 204 -0.73 0.01 -16.14
CA GLU A 204 -0.06 -0.96 -17.02
C GLU A 204 1.42 -0.63 -17.20
N TRP A 205 2.26 -1.67 -17.28
CA TRP A 205 3.65 -1.50 -17.65
C TRP A 205 3.75 -1.21 -19.15
N LEU A 206 4.27 -0.04 -19.50
CA LEU A 206 4.58 0.35 -20.88
C LEU A 206 5.97 -0.17 -21.30
N SER A 207 6.83 -0.41 -20.31
CA SER A 207 8.14 -1.06 -20.42
C SER A 207 8.51 -1.66 -19.05
N ASP A 208 9.70 -2.23 -18.91
CA ASP A 208 10.27 -2.63 -17.62
C ASP A 208 10.65 -1.44 -16.71
N GLN A 209 10.58 -0.20 -17.24
CA GLN A 209 10.95 1.04 -16.54
C GLN A 209 9.82 2.07 -16.41
N THR A 210 8.70 1.87 -17.10
CA THR A 210 7.61 2.85 -17.18
C THR A 210 6.25 2.22 -16.91
N VAL A 211 5.47 2.88 -16.05
CA VAL A 211 4.06 2.55 -15.79
C VAL A 211 3.15 3.66 -16.28
N GLY A 212 2.16 3.30 -17.09
CA GLY A 212 1.09 4.19 -17.51
C GLY A 212 -0.11 4.11 -16.59
N LEU A 213 -0.77 5.25 -16.33
CA LEU A 213 -2.08 5.34 -15.69
C LEU A 213 -3.15 5.94 -16.62
N SER A 214 -4.35 5.36 -16.64
CA SER A 214 -5.46 5.87 -17.47
C SER A 214 -6.06 7.17 -16.94
N PHE A 215 -5.82 7.44 -15.66
CA PHE A 215 -6.14 8.67 -14.98
C PHE A 215 -4.95 9.07 -14.10
N PHE A 216 -4.58 10.35 -14.12
CA PHE A 216 -3.35 10.82 -13.50
C PHE A 216 -3.63 11.93 -12.48
N PRO A 217 -3.60 11.64 -11.15
CA PRO A 217 -3.88 12.62 -10.08
C PRO A 217 -2.66 13.47 -9.67
N PHE A 218 -1.53 13.31 -10.34
CA PHE A 218 -0.25 13.90 -9.94
C PHE A 218 0.09 15.13 -10.79
N LYS A 219 0.90 16.03 -10.24
CA LYS A 219 1.35 17.29 -10.87
C LYS A 219 2.10 17.11 -12.20
N GLY A 220 2.61 15.91 -12.44
CA GLY A 220 3.44 15.56 -13.58
C GLY A 220 4.03 14.18 -13.40
N LYS A 221 4.89 13.76 -14.33
CA LYS A 221 5.57 12.46 -14.28
C LYS A 221 6.20 12.25 -12.91
N VAL A 222 6.02 11.05 -12.35
CA VAL A 222 6.53 10.70 -11.02
C VAL A 222 7.64 9.68 -11.18
N GLU A 223 8.81 9.98 -10.63
CA GLU A 223 9.89 9.00 -10.49
C GLU A 223 9.78 8.34 -9.11
N ILE A 224 9.74 7.01 -9.08
CA ILE A 224 9.65 6.21 -7.84
C ILE A 224 10.84 5.29 -7.75
N THR A 225 11.46 5.22 -6.57
CA THR A 225 12.52 4.24 -6.28
C THR A 225 11.97 3.12 -5.41
N HIS A 226 11.84 1.92 -5.99
CA HIS A 226 11.46 0.71 -5.27
C HIS A 226 12.70 0.05 -4.65
N THR A 227 12.69 -0.07 -3.33
CA THR A 227 13.73 -0.75 -2.53
C THR A 227 13.25 -2.13 -2.11
N PHE A 228 14.06 -3.16 -2.36
CA PHE A 228 13.72 -4.56 -2.05
C PHE A 228 14.97 -5.41 -1.78
N LYS A 229 14.78 -6.64 -1.32
CA LYS A 229 15.84 -7.65 -1.22
C LYS A 229 15.53 -8.84 -2.11
N LYS A 230 16.53 -9.33 -2.85
CA LYS A 230 16.46 -10.59 -3.57
C LYS A 230 17.03 -11.70 -2.69
N VAL A 231 16.17 -12.50 -2.08
CA VAL A 231 16.58 -13.56 -1.15
C VAL A 231 16.61 -14.91 -1.87
N SER A 232 17.81 -15.48 -2.01
CA SER A 232 18.04 -16.77 -2.68
C SER A 232 17.35 -17.93 -1.94
N LYS A 233 16.62 -18.77 -2.69
CA LYS A 233 16.04 -20.01 -2.15
C LYS A 233 17.12 -20.98 -1.67
N GLU A 234 18.26 -21.01 -2.35
CA GLU A 234 19.40 -21.84 -1.92
C GLU A 234 19.98 -21.34 -0.59
N ASN A 235 20.08 -20.03 -0.40
CA ASN A 235 20.54 -19.47 0.87
C ASN A 235 19.54 -19.76 1.99
N ILE A 236 18.24 -19.72 1.71
CA ILE A 236 17.21 -20.11 2.69
C ILE A 236 17.36 -21.59 3.10
N ARG A 237 17.60 -22.50 2.15
CA ARG A 237 17.80 -23.93 2.46
C ARG A 237 19.05 -24.18 3.31
N THR A 238 20.11 -23.42 3.08
CA THR A 238 21.42 -23.63 3.71
C THR A 238 21.59 -22.91 5.04
N SER A 239 20.99 -21.73 5.21
CA SER A 239 21.19 -20.85 6.38
C SER A 239 19.90 -20.44 7.10
N GLY A 240 18.73 -20.82 6.58
CA GLY A 240 17.42 -20.41 7.09
C GLY A 240 16.98 -19.05 6.56
N LEU A 241 15.66 -18.77 6.64
CA LEU A 241 15.06 -17.55 6.08
C LEU A 241 15.66 -16.27 6.67
N LEU A 242 15.78 -16.21 7.99
CA LEU A 242 16.20 -14.98 8.68
C LEU A 242 17.62 -14.58 8.30
N GLU A 243 18.55 -15.54 8.28
CA GLU A 243 19.94 -15.26 7.92
C GLU A 243 20.06 -14.91 6.45
N ALA A 244 19.42 -15.68 5.56
CA ALA A 244 19.38 -15.38 4.13
C ALA A 244 18.81 -13.97 3.85
N TYR A 245 17.77 -13.55 4.56
CA TYR A 245 17.20 -12.21 4.42
C TYR A 245 18.15 -11.11 4.93
N ARG A 246 18.81 -11.32 6.07
CA ARG A 246 19.76 -10.37 6.66
C ARG A 246 20.99 -10.19 5.79
N SER A 247 21.55 -11.29 5.28
CA SER A 247 22.75 -11.29 4.44
C SER A 247 22.48 -10.81 3.01
N SER A 248 21.23 -10.80 2.56
CA SER A 248 20.87 -10.29 1.23
C SER A 248 21.01 -8.77 1.18
N GLU A 249 21.70 -8.29 0.14
CA GLU A 249 21.88 -6.87 -0.12
C GLU A 249 20.56 -6.17 -0.46
N CYS A 250 20.48 -4.92 -0.06
CA CYS A 250 19.39 -4.04 -0.47
C CYS A 250 19.58 -3.63 -1.92
N THR A 251 18.58 -3.87 -2.76
CA THR A 251 18.57 -3.53 -4.18
C THR A 251 17.54 -2.43 -4.42
N HIS A 252 17.84 -1.56 -5.39
CA HIS A 252 16.97 -0.47 -5.78
C HIS A 252 16.69 -0.55 -7.28
N ARG A 253 15.46 -0.22 -7.66
CA ARG A 253 15.07 -0.03 -9.06
C ARG A 253 14.18 1.19 -9.17
N THR A 254 14.35 1.98 -10.22
CA THR A 254 13.62 3.23 -10.42
C THR A 254 12.68 3.09 -11.60
N PHE A 255 11.47 3.60 -11.45
CA PHE A 255 10.45 3.61 -12.49
C PHE A 255 9.87 4.99 -12.68
N THR A 256 9.44 5.29 -13.90
CA THR A 256 8.64 6.47 -14.21
C THR A 256 7.17 6.10 -14.27
N ILE A 257 6.31 6.91 -13.65
CA ILE A 257 4.85 6.81 -13.75
C ILE A 257 4.36 8.01 -14.55
N GLU A 258 3.57 7.75 -15.59
CA GLU A 258 3.05 8.77 -16.50
C GLU A 258 1.61 8.52 -16.93
N HIS A 259 0.97 9.56 -17.49
CA HIS A 259 -0.38 9.45 -18.04
C HIS A 259 -0.34 8.70 -19.37
N ILE A 260 -1.29 7.78 -19.61
CA ILE A 260 -1.40 7.01 -20.88
C ILE A 260 -1.83 7.88 -22.09
N MET A 261 -1.85 9.21 -22.01
CA MET A 261 -2.38 10.01 -23.14
C MET A 261 -1.47 9.92 -24.38
N GLU A 262 -2.05 9.31 -25.44
CA GLU A 262 -1.58 9.14 -26.83
C GLU A 262 -0.67 7.94 -27.17
N VAL A 263 -1.27 6.74 -27.23
CA VAL A 263 -0.94 5.75 -28.30
C VAL A 263 -2.04 5.72 -29.39
N GLU A 264 -3.11 6.50 -29.25
CA GLU A 264 -4.19 6.57 -30.26
C GLU A 264 -3.91 7.59 -31.38
N GLU A 265 -3.10 8.64 -31.18
CA GLU A 265 -2.77 9.59 -32.28
C GLU A 265 -1.72 9.08 -33.28
N GLN A 266 -1.03 7.97 -33.00
CA GLN A 266 -0.07 7.36 -33.96
C GLN A 266 -0.65 6.19 -34.76
N LYS A 267 -1.88 5.76 -34.50
CA LYS A 267 -2.56 4.73 -35.30
C LYS A 267 -3.59 5.26 -36.29
N GLU A 268 -4.00 6.53 -36.18
CA GLU A 268 -4.83 7.18 -37.21
C GLU A 268 -4.02 7.89 -38.31
N ASN A 269 -2.69 7.95 -38.17
CA ASN A 269 -1.78 8.54 -39.17
C ASN A 269 -0.74 7.54 -39.73
N ALA A 270 -0.98 6.23 -39.62
CA ALA A 270 -0.12 5.17 -40.18
C ALA A 270 -0.87 4.32 -41.21
#